data_AF-A0A150GP88-F1
#
_entry.id   AF-A0A150GP88-F1
#
_cell.length_a   1.000
_cell.length_b   1.000
_cell.length_c   1.000
_cell.angle_alpha   90.00
_cell.angle_beta   90.00
_cell.angle_gamma   90.00
#
_symmetry.space_group_name_H-M   'P 1'
#
loop_
_entity.id
_entity.type
_entity.pdbx_description
1 polymer ?
#
loop_
_entity_poly.entity_id
_entity_poly.type
_entity_poly.pdbx_seq_one_letter_code
_entity_poly.pdbx_strand_id
1 'polypeptide(L)'
;MAAFEIGEEAIARGNSALALPNVWIPELVERFASFLHPNVVICTLRCVDKATAKQFGGRPEFATVRLSQAVPPHAFAARWASPGAMRDLTLARRKEVLCLTAASGVVANLEVAIDAAGMLLDAYQLTALLHAAAAAGHAGAVRHLAETERKLALSSGGL
;
A
#
# COMPACT_ATOMS: atom_id res chain seq x y z
N MET A 1 30.59 -26.54 -64.96
CA MET A 1 29.92 -25.37 -64.36
C MET A 1 28.61 -25.90 -63.77
N ALA A 2 28.51 -26.39 -62.53
CA ALA A 2 28.89 -25.84 -61.21
C ALA A 2 28.15 -24.54 -60.86
N ALA A 3 27.01 -24.68 -60.20
CA ALA A 3 26.33 -23.69 -59.35
C ALA A 3 25.41 -24.50 -58.40
N PHE A 4 25.96 -25.07 -57.33
CA PHE A 4 26.00 -24.50 -55.96
C PHE A 4 24.59 -24.30 -55.38
N GLU A 5 24.04 -25.40 -54.86
CA GLU A 5 22.97 -25.41 -53.88
C GLU A 5 23.48 -24.76 -52.59
N ILE A 6 22.78 -23.74 -52.10
CA ILE A 6 22.95 -23.26 -50.73
C ILE A 6 21.68 -23.65 -49.99
N GLY A 7 21.83 -24.69 -49.16
CA GLY A 7 20.78 -25.16 -48.26
C GLY A 7 20.41 -24.07 -47.26
N GLU A 8 19.12 -23.76 -47.18
CA GLU A 8 18.55 -22.88 -46.17
C GLU A 8 18.23 -23.70 -44.91
N GLU A 9 19.25 -24.37 -44.37
CA GLU A 9 19.16 -25.13 -43.13
C GLU A 9 19.46 -24.23 -41.92
N ALA A 10 18.52 -24.28 -40.98
CA ALA A 10 18.76 -24.22 -39.54
C ALA A 10 19.43 -22.97 -38.99
N ILE A 11 18.61 -21.95 -38.70
CA ILE A 11 18.80 -21.19 -37.47
C ILE A 11 17.47 -21.14 -36.71
N ALA A 12 17.09 -22.31 -36.20
CA ALA A 12 16.39 -22.39 -34.93
C ALA A 12 17.36 -21.84 -33.87
N ARG A 13 17.44 -20.51 -33.74
CA ARG A 13 18.00 -19.86 -32.56
C ARG A 13 17.00 -20.11 -31.44
N GLY A 14 17.11 -21.32 -30.88
CA GLY A 14 16.55 -21.66 -29.60
C GLY A 14 16.97 -20.58 -28.62
N ASN A 15 16.00 -19.76 -28.22
CA ASN A 15 16.16 -18.81 -27.14
C ASN A 15 16.13 -19.59 -25.82
N SER A 16 16.93 -20.65 -25.70
CA SER A 16 17.26 -21.30 -24.44
C SER A 16 18.37 -20.48 -23.78
N ALA A 17 18.11 -19.20 -23.56
CA ALA A 17 18.66 -18.54 -22.40
C ALA A 17 18.19 -19.39 -21.22
N LEU A 18 19.12 -20.07 -20.56
CA LEU A 18 18.85 -20.92 -19.39
C LEU A 18 17.84 -20.20 -18.50
N ALA A 19 16.57 -20.61 -18.56
CA ALA A 19 15.56 -20.04 -17.71
C ALA A 19 16.04 -20.33 -16.29
N LEU A 20 16.43 -19.27 -15.58
CA LEU A 20 16.87 -19.41 -14.20
C LEU A 20 15.81 -20.22 -13.47
N PRO A 21 16.21 -21.18 -12.61
CA PRO A 21 15.25 -22.02 -11.91
C PRO A 21 14.22 -21.11 -11.23
N ASN A 22 12.93 -21.33 -11.51
CA ASN A 22 11.88 -20.53 -10.92
C ASN A 22 11.84 -20.81 -9.41
N VAL A 23 12.50 -19.95 -8.64
CA VAL A 23 12.51 -20.00 -7.17
C VAL A 23 11.16 -19.61 -6.58
N TRP A 24 10.28 -19.01 -7.38
CA TRP A 24 8.95 -18.57 -6.98
C TRP A 24 7.93 -19.69 -7.16
N ILE A 25 8.09 -20.74 -6.35
CA ILE A 25 7.20 -21.91 -6.32
C ILE A 25 6.00 -21.68 -5.40
N PRO A 26 4.79 -22.15 -5.75
CA PRO A 26 3.56 -21.88 -4.99
C PRO A 26 3.63 -22.23 -3.50
N GLU A 27 4.31 -23.31 -3.14
CA GLU A 27 4.45 -23.78 -1.76
C GLU A 27 5.31 -22.83 -0.91
N LEU A 28 6.36 -22.27 -1.51
CA LEU A 28 7.21 -21.30 -0.85
C LEU A 28 6.48 -19.96 -0.66
N VAL A 29 5.72 -19.55 -1.67
CA VAL A 29 4.89 -18.34 -1.62
C VAL A 29 3.79 -18.47 -0.56
N GLU A 30 3.16 -19.63 -0.46
CA GLU A 30 2.18 -19.94 0.60
C GLU A 30 2.82 -19.83 1.99
N ARG A 31 4.04 -20.36 2.14
CA ARG A 31 4.79 -20.28 3.38
C ARG A 31 5.15 -18.85 3.74
N PHE A 32 5.48 -17.98 2.77
CA PHE A 32 5.68 -16.56 3.06
C PHE A 32 4.37 -15.89 3.47
N ALA A 33 3.28 -16.15 2.76
CA ALA A 33 1.98 -15.56 3.04
C ALA A 33 1.49 -15.87 4.47
N SER A 34 1.78 -17.05 5.02
CA SER A 34 1.37 -17.42 6.38
C SER A 34 2.05 -16.61 7.49
N PHE A 35 3.19 -15.98 7.21
CA PHE A 35 3.88 -15.07 8.14
C PHE A 35 3.56 -13.60 7.89
N LEU A 36 2.84 -13.28 6.82
CA LEU A 36 2.55 -11.90 6.43
C LEU A 36 1.16 -11.47 6.90
N HIS A 37 1.05 -10.19 7.27
CA HIS A 37 -0.25 -9.59 7.52
C HIS A 37 -1.09 -9.59 6.23
N PRO A 38 -2.42 -9.83 6.28
CA PRO A 38 -3.26 -9.91 5.08
C PRO A 38 -3.15 -8.72 4.13
N ASN A 39 -3.06 -7.49 4.65
CA ASN A 39 -2.86 -6.30 3.80
C ASN A 39 -1.55 -6.37 3.00
N VAL A 40 -0.48 -6.97 3.55
CA VAL A 40 0.80 -7.13 2.83
C VAL A 40 0.67 -8.18 1.73
N VAL A 41 -0.05 -9.28 2.00
CA VAL A 41 -0.34 -10.29 0.98
C VAL A 41 -1.13 -9.66 -0.17
N ILE A 42 -2.15 -8.86 0.15
CA ILE A 42 -3.01 -8.21 -0.85
C ILE A 42 -2.26 -7.17 -1.66
N CYS A 43 -1.55 -6.26 -1.00
CA CYS A 43 -0.98 -5.08 -1.61
C CYS A 43 0.42 -5.31 -2.22
N THR A 44 1.11 -6.37 -1.81
CA THR A 44 2.49 -6.62 -2.21
C THR A 44 2.64 -8.01 -2.82
N LEU A 45 2.34 -9.08 -2.08
CA LEU A 45 2.62 -10.44 -2.55
C LEU A 45 1.81 -10.80 -3.81
N ARG A 46 0.51 -10.47 -3.83
CA ARG A 46 -0.37 -10.68 -4.99
C ARG A 46 0.05 -9.90 -6.24
N CYS A 47 0.84 -8.85 -6.09
CA CYS A 47 1.27 -7.99 -7.19
C CYS A 47 2.58 -8.46 -7.86
N VAL A 48 3.25 -9.47 -7.31
CA VAL A 48 4.55 -9.96 -7.82
C VAL A 48 4.41 -10.63 -9.19
N ASP A 49 3.42 -11.53 -9.36
CA ASP A 49 3.18 -12.23 -10.61
C ASP A 49 1.72 -12.73 -10.75
N LYS A 50 1.36 -13.11 -11.98
CA LYS A 50 -0.01 -13.54 -12.33
C LYS A 50 -0.43 -14.86 -11.67
N ALA A 51 0.49 -15.79 -11.44
CA ALA A 51 0.18 -17.06 -10.78
C ALA A 51 -0.11 -16.82 -9.29
N THR A 52 0.71 -16.00 -8.62
CA THR A 52 0.47 -15.58 -7.22
C THR A 52 -0.84 -14.82 -7.06
N ALA A 53 -1.16 -13.93 -8.00
CA ALA A 53 -2.44 -13.22 -8.02
C ALA A 53 -3.63 -14.19 -8.06
N LYS A 54 -3.53 -15.29 -8.83
CA LYS A 54 -4.56 -16.34 -8.90
C LYS A 54 -4.62 -17.18 -7.62
N GLN A 55 -3.47 -17.56 -7.06
CA GLN A 55 -3.38 -18.39 -5.84
C GLN A 55 -4.12 -17.78 -4.65
N PHE A 56 -4.02 -16.46 -4.47
CA PHE A 56 -4.67 -15.75 -3.37
C PHE A 56 -5.95 -14.99 -3.77
N GLY A 57 -6.26 -14.89 -5.06
CA GLY A 57 -7.34 -14.03 -5.57
C GLY A 57 -8.75 -14.45 -5.17
N GLY A 58 -9.00 -15.76 -5.01
CA GLY A 58 -10.30 -16.29 -4.63
C GLY A 58 -10.52 -16.42 -3.12
N ARG A 59 -9.55 -16.01 -2.30
CA ARG A 59 -9.56 -16.27 -0.87
C ARG A 59 -10.24 -15.13 -0.09
N PRO A 60 -11.27 -15.41 0.73
CA PRO A 60 -11.99 -14.38 1.48
C PRO A 60 -11.09 -13.55 2.41
N GLU A 61 -10.07 -14.16 3.00
CA GLU A 61 -9.11 -13.48 3.88
C GLU A 61 -8.27 -12.42 3.15
N PHE A 62 -8.14 -12.53 1.82
CA PHE A 62 -7.39 -11.60 0.98
C PHE A 62 -8.30 -10.78 0.04
N ALA A 63 -9.60 -10.71 0.31
CA ALA A 63 -10.56 -10.01 -0.54
C ALA A 63 -10.51 -8.48 -0.36
N THR A 64 -10.30 -8.01 0.88
CA THR A 64 -10.45 -6.59 1.24
C THR A 64 -9.31 -6.09 2.10
N VAL A 65 -8.74 -4.93 1.72
CA VAL A 65 -7.74 -4.21 2.52
C VAL A 65 -8.43 -3.55 3.72
N ARG A 66 -7.95 -3.83 4.93
CA ARG A 66 -8.47 -3.24 6.17
C ARG A 66 -7.62 -2.04 6.56
N LEU A 67 -8.13 -0.82 6.40
CA LEU A 67 -7.38 0.42 6.69
C LEU A 67 -7.08 0.63 8.18
N SER A 68 -7.85 0.05 9.10
CA SER A 68 -7.56 0.06 10.54
C SER A 68 -6.39 -0.84 10.93
N GLN A 69 -5.82 -1.58 9.99
CA GLN A 69 -4.64 -2.40 10.17
C GLN A 69 -3.52 -1.85 9.31
N ALA A 70 -2.28 -2.15 9.65
CA ALA A 70 -1.13 -1.65 8.91
C ALA A 70 -1.24 -1.99 7.40
N VAL A 71 -1.18 -0.96 6.56
CA VAL A 71 -1.13 -1.07 5.10
C VAL A 71 0.26 -0.66 4.64
N PRO A 72 0.90 -1.40 3.72
CA PRO A 72 2.20 -0.99 3.18
C PRO A 72 2.19 0.44 2.61
N PRO A 73 3.16 1.30 2.97
CA PRO A 73 3.14 2.71 2.55
C PRO A 73 3.07 2.95 1.05
N HIS A 74 3.77 2.14 0.25
CA HIS A 74 3.73 2.24 -1.21
C HIS A 74 2.31 2.03 -1.76
N ALA A 75 1.56 1.10 -1.18
CA ALA A 75 0.21 0.76 -1.64
C ALA A 75 -0.81 1.79 -1.20
N PHE A 76 -0.67 2.32 0.02
CA PHE A 76 -1.51 3.41 0.50
C PHE A 76 -1.29 4.68 -0.34
N ALA A 77 -0.03 5.05 -0.60
CA ALA A 77 0.33 6.18 -1.45
C ALA A 77 -0.20 6.02 -2.88
N ALA A 78 -0.06 4.82 -3.48
CA ALA A 78 -0.59 4.55 -4.82
C ALA A 78 -2.12 4.78 -4.92
N ARG A 79 -2.86 4.62 -3.81
CA ARG A 79 -4.30 4.86 -3.76
C ARG A 79 -4.67 6.30 -3.45
N TRP A 80 -3.94 6.97 -2.55
CA TRP A 80 -4.39 8.21 -1.92
C TRP A 80 -3.52 9.43 -2.20
N ALA A 81 -2.28 9.28 -2.68
CA ALA A 81 -1.36 10.42 -2.86
C ALA A 81 -1.70 11.30 -4.07
N SER A 82 -2.51 10.81 -5.02
CA SER A 82 -2.91 11.60 -6.18
C SER A 82 -3.78 12.80 -5.77
N PRO A 83 -3.56 14.00 -6.35
CA PRO A 83 -4.41 15.16 -6.10
C PRO A 83 -5.87 14.84 -6.34
N GLY A 84 -6.73 15.08 -5.35
CA GLY A 84 -8.16 14.79 -5.44
C GLY A 84 -8.54 13.30 -5.31
N ALA A 85 -7.64 12.42 -4.85
CA ALA A 85 -7.96 11.01 -4.62
C ALA A 85 -9.15 10.77 -3.67
N MET A 86 -9.40 11.72 -2.75
CA MET A 86 -10.56 11.69 -1.85
C MET A 86 -11.73 12.58 -2.31
N ARG A 87 -11.66 13.19 -3.51
CA ARG A 87 -12.65 14.19 -3.96
C ARG A 87 -14.07 13.63 -3.97
N ASP A 88 -14.22 12.39 -4.40
CA ASP A 88 -15.51 11.72 -4.51
C ASP A 88 -16.02 11.17 -3.16
N LEU A 89 -15.21 11.23 -2.10
CA LEU A 89 -15.62 10.88 -0.75
C LEU A 89 -16.33 12.04 -0.07
N THR A 90 -17.42 11.73 0.64
CA THR A 90 -18.06 12.67 1.56
C THR A 90 -17.10 13.07 2.68
N LEU A 91 -17.31 14.24 3.28
CA LEU A 91 -16.49 14.71 4.40
C LEU A 91 -16.46 13.70 5.56
N ALA A 92 -17.60 13.08 5.87
CA ALA A 92 -17.68 12.04 6.89
C ALA A 92 -16.77 10.84 6.58
N ARG A 93 -16.75 10.40 5.31
CA ARG A 93 -15.91 9.27 4.89
C ARG A 93 -14.42 9.61 4.91
N ARG A 94 -14.04 10.85 4.59
CA ARG A 94 -12.64 11.30 4.72
C ARG A 94 -12.17 11.28 6.16
N LYS A 95 -12.99 11.77 7.09
CA LYS A 95 -12.71 11.69 8.54
C LYS A 95 -12.53 10.25 9.00
N GLU A 96 -13.38 9.35 8.53
CA GLU A 96 -13.27 7.92 8.84
C GLU A 96 -11.96 7.32 8.31
N VAL A 97 -11.55 7.65 7.07
CA VAL A 97 -10.26 7.21 6.51
C VAL A 97 -9.10 7.71 7.38
N LEU A 98 -9.13 8.97 7.83
CA LEU A 98 -8.10 9.53 8.71
C LEU A 98 -8.07 8.78 10.06
N CYS A 99 -9.21 8.57 10.71
CA CYS A 99 -9.28 7.84 11.99
C CYS A 99 -8.79 6.40 11.86
N LEU A 100 -9.20 5.68 10.81
CA LEU A 100 -8.74 4.32 10.55
C LEU A 100 -7.23 4.29 10.29
N THR A 101 -6.70 5.26 9.56
CA THR A 101 -5.26 5.36 9.27
C THR A 101 -4.47 5.68 10.53
N ALA A 102 -4.96 6.58 11.39
CA ALA A 102 -4.38 6.86 12.70
C ALA A 102 -4.38 5.61 13.60
N ALA A 103 -5.49 4.86 13.62
CA ALA A 103 -5.62 3.60 14.33
C ALA A 103 -4.77 2.46 13.74
N SER A 104 -4.21 2.60 12.53
CA SER A 104 -3.27 1.64 11.95
C SER A 104 -1.82 1.84 12.43
N GLY A 105 -1.51 3.02 12.97
CA GLY A 105 -0.18 3.38 13.48
C GLY A 105 0.88 3.69 12.42
N VAL A 106 0.56 3.59 11.12
CA VAL A 106 1.53 3.83 10.03
C VAL A 106 1.61 5.33 9.74
N VAL A 107 2.61 6.01 10.32
CA VAL A 107 2.79 7.47 10.21
C VAL A 107 2.86 7.97 8.76
N ALA A 108 3.60 7.27 7.88
CA ALA A 108 3.68 7.66 6.47
C ALA A 108 2.31 7.65 5.76
N ASN A 109 1.42 6.71 6.12
CA ASN A 109 0.07 6.68 5.56
C ASN A 109 -0.78 7.82 6.13
N LEU A 110 -0.57 8.16 7.41
CA LEU A 110 -1.29 9.22 8.07
C LEU A 110 -0.97 10.58 7.45
N GLU A 111 0.30 10.86 7.15
CA GLU A 111 0.74 12.06 6.43
C GLU A 111 0.04 12.15 5.06
N VAL A 112 0.12 11.08 4.25
CA VAL A 112 -0.56 11.02 2.94
C VAL A 112 -2.06 11.22 3.07
N ALA A 113 -2.69 10.63 4.09
CA ALA A 113 -4.13 10.75 4.30
C ALA A 113 -4.54 12.17 4.68
N ILE A 114 -3.76 12.85 5.54
CA ILE A 114 -4.00 14.24 5.94
C ILE A 114 -3.91 15.17 4.73
N ASP A 115 -2.85 15.02 3.93
CA ASP A 115 -2.66 15.82 2.72
C ASP A 115 -3.78 15.59 1.70
N ALA A 116 -4.18 14.33 1.50
CA ALA A 116 -5.21 13.95 0.54
C ALA A 116 -6.65 14.29 0.98
N ALA A 117 -6.90 14.44 2.29
CA ALA A 117 -8.24 14.71 2.81
C ALA A 117 -8.79 16.07 2.35
N GLY A 118 -7.91 17.02 2.04
CA GLY A 118 -8.28 18.36 1.56
C GLY A 118 -9.18 19.10 2.55
N MET A 119 -8.94 18.89 3.84
CA MET A 119 -9.69 19.49 4.95
C MET A 119 -8.75 20.15 5.93
N LEU A 120 -9.18 21.27 6.52
CA LEU A 120 -8.46 21.89 7.62
C LEU A 120 -8.70 21.04 8.88
N LEU A 121 -7.62 20.58 9.51
CA LEU A 121 -7.69 19.88 10.79
C LEU A 121 -7.86 20.92 11.91
N ASP A 122 -9.06 21.03 12.45
CA ASP A 122 -9.31 21.77 13.69
C ASP A 122 -8.93 20.93 14.93
N ALA A 123 -8.95 21.55 16.10
CA ALA A 123 -8.63 20.90 17.37
C ALA A 123 -9.51 19.67 17.65
N TYR A 124 -10.77 19.68 17.21
CA TYR A 124 -11.69 18.56 17.41
C TYR A 124 -11.32 17.36 16.53
N GLN A 125 -11.01 17.59 15.25
CA GLN A 125 -10.53 16.52 14.36
C GLN A 125 -9.23 15.92 14.86
N LEU A 126 -8.30 16.77 15.31
CA LEU A 126 -7.00 16.31 15.78
C LEU A 126 -7.13 15.47 17.06
N THR A 127 -8.02 15.87 17.98
CA THR A 127 -8.37 15.09 19.16
C THR A 127 -8.92 13.72 18.79
N ALA A 128 -9.78 13.64 17.76
CA ALA A 128 -10.32 12.35 17.29
C ALA A 128 -9.22 11.43 16.73
N LEU A 129 -8.26 11.97 15.98
CA LEU A 129 -7.12 11.20 15.46
C LEU A 129 -6.19 10.72 16.59
N LEU A 130 -5.89 11.59 17.55
CA LEU A 130 -5.10 11.24 18.74
C LEU A 130 -5.77 10.12 19.53
N HIS A 131 -7.08 10.23 19.76
CA HIS A 131 -7.85 9.19 20.45
C HIS A 131 -7.82 7.87 19.69
N ALA A 132 -8.01 7.88 18.36
CA ALA A 132 -7.95 6.67 17.54
C ALA A 132 -6.57 5.99 17.60
N ALA A 133 -5.48 6.76 17.47
CA ALA A 133 -4.12 6.23 17.56
C ALA A 133 -3.79 5.71 18.97
N ALA A 134 -4.21 6.43 20.02
CA ALA A 134 -3.97 6.06 21.40
C ALA A 134 -4.76 4.81 21.81
N ALA A 135 -6.04 4.73 21.45
CA ALA A 135 -6.89 3.57 21.70
C ALA A 135 -6.37 2.30 21.01
N ALA A 136 -5.68 2.45 19.87
CA ALA A 136 -5.00 1.36 19.17
C ALA A 136 -3.57 1.08 19.68
N GLY A 137 -3.05 1.86 20.63
CA GLY A 137 -1.72 1.66 21.23
C GLY A 137 -0.54 2.14 20.38
N HIS A 138 -0.76 3.03 19.40
CA HIS A 138 0.26 3.45 18.44
C HIS A 138 0.96 4.75 18.87
N ALA A 139 1.89 4.66 19.83
CA ALA A 139 2.62 5.81 20.38
C ALA A 139 3.36 6.66 19.32
N GLY A 140 3.85 6.05 18.24
CA GLY A 140 4.47 6.78 17.12
C GLY A 140 3.51 7.72 16.39
N ALA A 141 2.29 7.25 16.12
CA ALA A 141 1.24 8.06 15.50
C ALA A 141 0.73 9.15 16.44
N VAL A 142 0.56 8.84 17.74
CA VAL A 142 0.19 9.82 18.77
C VAL A 142 1.22 10.95 18.84
N ARG A 143 2.51 10.61 18.89
CA ARG A 143 3.60 11.61 18.93
C ARG A 143 3.57 12.49 17.69
N HIS A 144 3.46 11.89 16.51
CA HIS A 144 3.41 12.64 15.26
C HIS A 144 2.25 13.63 15.23
N LEU A 145 1.04 13.19 15.62
CA LEU A 145 -0.14 14.07 15.67
C LEU A 145 0.01 15.22 16.68
N ALA A 146 0.60 14.98 17.85
CA ALA A 146 0.85 16.01 18.86
C ALA A 146 1.90 17.04 18.39
N GLU A 147 2.89 16.62 17.61
CA GLU A 147 3.85 17.53 16.98
C GLU A 147 3.18 18.39 15.90
N THR A 148 2.29 17.80 15.11
CA THR A 148 1.49 18.52 14.11
C THR A 148 0.59 19.57 14.75
N GLU A 149 -0.06 19.25 15.88
CA GLU A 149 -0.85 20.21 16.67
C GLU A 149 -0.03 21.45 17.06
N ARG A 150 1.15 21.21 17.63
CA ARG A 150 2.04 22.28 18.11
C ARG A 150 2.48 23.18 16.96
N LYS A 151 2.81 22.61 15.80
CA LYS A 151 3.19 23.38 14.60
C LYS A 151 2.05 24.26 14.12
N LEU A 152 0.83 23.74 14.10
CA LEU A 152 -0.37 24.51 13.71
C LEU A 152 -0.62 25.67 14.69
N ALA A 153 -0.52 25.43 16.01
CA ALA A 153 -0.70 26.46 17.02
C ALA A 153 0.37 27.59 16.95
N LEU A 154 1.61 27.25 16.61
CA LEU A 154 2.67 28.24 16.39
C LEU A 154 2.44 29.06 15.11
N SER A 155 1.86 28.45 14.08
CA SER A 155 1.57 29.14 12.81
C SER A 155 0.37 30.10 12.89
N SER A 156 -0.55 29.90 13.84
CA SER A 156 -1.74 30.74 14.02
C SER A 156 -1.56 31.88 15.02
N GLY A 157 -0.54 31.83 15.88
CA GLY A 157 -0.23 32.87 16.88
C GLY A 157 0.66 34.02 16.39
N GLY A 158 0.96 34.09 15.09
CA GLY A 158 1.81 35.12 14.47
C GLY A 158 1.02 36.05 13.55
N LEU A 159 0.10 36.84 14.10
CA LEU A 159 -0.55 38.00 13.47
C LEU A 159 -0.73 39.11 14.50
#